data_AF-A0A3A4VIJ3-F1
#
_entry.id   AF-A0A3A4VIJ3-F1
#
_cell.length_a   1.000
_cell.length_b   1.000
_cell.length_c   1.000
_cell.angle_alpha   90.00
_cell.angle_beta   90.00
_cell.angle_gamma   90.00
#
_symmetry.space_group_name_H-M   'P 1'
#
loop_
_entity.id
_entity.type
_entity.pdbx_description
1 polymer ?
#
loop_
_entity_poly.entity_id
_entity_poly.type
_entity_poly.pdbx_seq_one_letter_code
_entity_poly.pdbx_strand_id
1 'polypeptide(L)'
;MKRTRARSAIVVVGVDAMTHLFVRYAWAARVSPSKIMEQVYSVNERFRPRFFGVEANAQQSLFAGALQREAKWREMKLPIVPVNQPTKQMKDFRIRSILQPVMAQGRLFIPDSPEFYELRLEVQSFPLSATKDLIDALASAISLVPAQATSKQDREEIEELAAYLRASGAPPWYIEQRIAQVLREAAA
;
A
#
# COMPACT_ATOMS: atom_id res chain seq x y z
N MET A 1 7.99 -25.35 -14.43
CA MET A 1 8.34 -24.34 -13.41
C MET A 1 8.11 -24.97 -12.02
N LYS A 2 9.16 -25.16 -11.21
CA LYS A 2 9.06 -25.84 -9.90
C LYS A 2 8.27 -24.93 -8.95
N ARG A 3 7.14 -25.40 -8.38
CA ARG A 3 6.34 -24.62 -7.41
C ARG A 3 7.16 -24.42 -6.14
N THR A 4 7.79 -23.27 -6.02
CA THR A 4 8.47 -22.84 -4.80
C THR A 4 7.44 -22.54 -3.72
N ARG A 5 7.64 -23.06 -2.51
CA ARG A 5 6.74 -22.83 -1.37
C ARG A 5 6.70 -21.33 -1.04
N ALA A 6 5.48 -20.78 -0.94
CA ALA A 6 5.24 -19.38 -0.61
C ALA A 6 5.93 -18.97 0.70
N ARG A 7 6.45 -17.74 0.73
CA ARG A 7 7.06 -17.16 1.94
C ARG A 7 6.04 -16.28 2.65
N SER A 8 6.22 -16.13 3.95
CA SER A 8 5.55 -15.08 4.70
C SER A 8 6.36 -13.81 4.54
N ALA A 9 5.70 -12.69 4.24
CA ALA A 9 6.34 -11.41 4.00
C ALA A 9 5.70 -10.31 4.86
N ILE A 10 6.53 -9.40 5.37
CA ILE A 10 6.10 -8.20 6.10
C ILE A 10 6.85 -7.01 5.50
N VAL A 11 6.10 -5.98 5.14
CA VAL A 11 6.63 -4.71 4.63
C VAL A 11 6.03 -3.59 5.44
N VAL A 12 6.86 -2.61 5.83
CA VAL A 12 6.41 -1.38 6.49
C VAL A 12 6.72 -0.20 5.59
N VAL A 13 5.71 0.62 5.33
CA VAL A 13 5.85 1.87 4.59
C VAL A 13 5.54 3.05 5.51
N GLY A 14 6.34 4.10 5.39
CA GLY A 14 6.03 5.43 5.92
C GLY A 14 5.51 6.31 4.79
N VAL A 15 4.64 7.27 5.12
CA VAL A 15 4.08 8.23 4.16
C VAL A 15 4.34 9.62 4.68
N ASP A 16 4.86 10.52 3.83
CA ASP A 16 5.01 11.93 4.17
C ASP A 16 3.77 12.76 3.79
N ALA A 17 3.84 14.07 4.04
CA ALA A 17 2.75 14.99 3.71
C ALA A 17 2.47 15.07 2.20
N MET A 18 3.48 14.80 1.35
CA MET A 18 3.41 14.86 -0.11
C MET A 18 3.01 13.51 -0.74
N THR A 19 2.61 12.52 0.08
CA THR A 19 2.26 11.16 -0.37
C THR A 19 3.42 10.36 -0.96
N HIS A 20 4.66 10.72 -0.65
CA HIS A 20 5.81 9.87 -0.90
C HIS A 20 5.79 8.67 0.05
N LEU A 21 6.05 7.49 -0.53
CA LEU A 21 6.02 6.20 0.13
C LEU A 21 7.45 5.74 0.37
N PHE A 22 7.86 5.70 1.63
CA PHE A 22 9.20 5.25 2.04
C PHE A 22 9.13 3.85 2.61
N VAL A 23 9.80 2.89 2.00
CA VAL A 23 9.91 1.55 2.57
C VAL A 23 10.86 1.61 3.76
N ARG A 24 10.34 1.32 4.95
CA ARG A 24 11.07 1.36 6.23
C ARG A 24 11.54 0.00 6.70
N TYR A 25 10.90 -1.06 6.20
CA TYR A 25 11.21 -2.44 6.53
C TYR A 25 10.71 -3.39 5.46
N ALA A 26 11.50 -4.42 5.16
CA ALA A 26 11.13 -5.52 4.29
C ALA A 26 11.70 -6.82 4.87
N TRP A 27 10.87 -7.85 4.98
CA TRP A 27 11.28 -9.15 5.47
C TRP A 27 10.43 -10.24 4.84
N ALA A 28 11.06 -11.32 4.41
CA ALA A 28 10.36 -12.52 3.97
C ALA A 28 11.10 -13.78 4.40
N ALA A 29 10.36 -14.76 4.91
CA ALA A 29 10.93 -16.03 5.33
C ALA A 29 9.94 -17.19 5.21
N ARG A 30 10.48 -18.42 5.19
CA ARG A 30 9.68 -19.65 5.33
C ARG A 30 9.77 -20.11 6.77
N VAL A 31 8.80 -19.71 7.58
CA VAL A 31 8.79 -19.98 9.02
C VAL A 31 7.44 -20.50 9.48
N SER A 32 7.39 -21.03 10.71
CA SER A 32 6.14 -21.44 11.33
C SER A 32 5.25 -20.24 11.67
N PRO A 33 3.92 -20.43 11.84
CA PRO A 33 3.01 -19.36 12.24
C PRO A 33 3.46 -18.61 13.50
N SER A 34 3.95 -19.30 14.53
CA SER A 34 4.44 -18.68 15.77
C SER A 34 5.60 -17.71 15.53
N LYS A 35 6.52 -18.06 14.62
CA LYS A 35 7.63 -17.18 14.25
C LYS A 35 7.18 -15.95 13.47
N ILE A 36 6.13 -16.07 12.66
CA ILE A 36 5.52 -14.90 12.02
C ILE A 36 4.89 -13.99 13.09
N MET A 37 4.22 -14.56 14.09
CA MET A 37 3.62 -13.76 15.18
C MET A 37 4.68 -12.99 15.97
N GLU A 38 5.77 -13.67 16.36
CA GLU A 38 6.93 -13.02 16.99
C GLU A 38 7.45 -11.87 16.11
N GLN A 39 7.55 -12.08 14.81
CA GLN A 39 7.98 -11.06 13.87
C GLN A 39 7.01 -9.87 13.79
N VAL A 40 5.70 -10.13 13.78
CA VAL A 40 4.66 -9.09 13.80
C VAL A 40 4.79 -8.23 15.06
N TYR A 41 4.98 -8.83 16.24
CA TYR A 41 5.15 -8.06 17.47
C TYR A 41 6.44 -7.24 17.47
N SER A 42 7.56 -7.83 17.02
CA SER A 42 8.84 -7.13 16.89
C SER A 42 8.74 -5.92 15.95
N VAL A 43 8.08 -6.09 14.80
CA VAL A 43 7.81 -5.00 13.85
C VAL A 43 6.89 -3.95 14.46
N ASN A 44 5.83 -4.36 15.16
CA ASN A 44 4.89 -3.44 15.80
C ASN A 44 5.57 -2.60 16.89
N GLU A 45 6.42 -3.21 17.71
CA GLU A 45 7.16 -2.51 18.75
C GLU A 45 8.18 -1.52 18.16
N ARG A 46 8.90 -1.94 17.12
CA ARG A 46 9.92 -1.13 16.47
C ARG A 46 9.35 0.06 15.70
N PHE A 47 8.26 -0.13 14.96
CA PHE A 47 7.75 0.87 14.02
C PHE A 47 6.46 1.55 14.47
N ARG A 48 5.72 0.97 15.44
CA ARG A 48 4.43 1.46 15.94
C ARG A 48 3.50 1.94 14.81
N PRO A 49 3.21 1.09 13.81
CA PRO A 49 2.46 1.51 12.64
C PRO A 49 1.04 1.94 13.02
N ARG A 50 0.49 2.90 12.28
CA ARG A 50 -0.92 3.34 12.46
C ARG A 50 -1.92 2.23 12.11
N PHE A 51 -1.59 1.43 11.11
CA PHE A 51 -2.38 0.30 10.65
C PHE A 51 -1.46 -0.88 10.39
N PHE A 52 -1.88 -2.08 10.81
CA PHE A 52 -1.17 -3.33 10.53
C PHE A 52 -2.07 -4.22 9.67
N GLY A 53 -1.79 -4.27 8.37
CA GLY A 53 -2.54 -5.10 7.42
C GLY A 53 -2.26 -6.59 7.60
N VAL A 54 -3.31 -7.40 7.75
CA VAL A 54 -3.21 -8.85 7.67
C VAL A 54 -4.19 -9.33 6.60
N GLU A 55 -3.67 -10.08 5.62
CA GLU A 55 -4.51 -10.66 4.56
C GLU A 55 -5.64 -11.50 5.17
N ALA A 56 -6.85 -11.31 4.68
CA ALA A 56 -8.06 -11.89 5.24
C ALA A 56 -8.55 -13.09 4.43
N ASN A 57 -7.78 -14.17 4.38
CA ASN A 57 -8.28 -15.48 3.96
C ASN A 57 -8.85 -16.26 5.17
N ALA A 58 -9.72 -17.25 4.95
CA ALA A 58 -10.40 -17.99 6.05
C ALA A 58 -9.42 -18.56 7.10
N GLN A 59 -8.25 -19.05 6.66
CA GLN A 59 -7.17 -19.52 7.53
C GLN A 59 -6.43 -18.37 8.25
N GLN A 60 -6.35 -17.19 7.63
CA GLN A 60 -5.68 -16.00 8.17
C GLN A 60 -6.57 -15.21 9.15
N SER A 61 -7.89 -15.41 9.12
CA SER A 61 -8.82 -14.84 10.12
C SER A 61 -8.57 -15.45 11.52
N LEU A 62 -8.31 -16.76 11.59
CA LEU A 62 -7.88 -17.42 12.83
C LEU A 62 -6.52 -16.91 13.31
N PHE A 63 -5.60 -16.63 12.38
CA PHE A 63 -4.29 -16.06 12.68
C PHE A 63 -4.39 -14.64 13.24
N ALA A 64 -5.20 -13.77 12.62
CA ALA A 64 -5.47 -12.43 13.12
C ALA A 64 -6.12 -12.46 14.53
N GLY A 65 -7.06 -13.37 14.76
CA GLY A 65 -7.66 -13.58 16.07
C GLY A 65 -6.64 -14.05 17.12
N ALA A 66 -5.70 -14.95 16.75
CA ALA A 66 -4.62 -15.37 17.62
C ALA A 66 -3.67 -14.22 17.96
N LEU A 67 -3.30 -13.40 16.98
CA LEU A 67 -2.49 -12.19 17.16
C LEU A 67 -3.16 -11.21 18.13
N GLN A 68 -4.45 -10.93 17.95
CA GLN A 68 -5.18 -10.01 18.84
C GLN A 68 -5.25 -10.53 20.28
N ARG A 69 -5.53 -11.83 20.45
CA ARG A 69 -5.56 -12.44 21.78
C ARG A 69 -4.21 -12.29 22.46
N GLU A 70 -3.13 -12.74 21.83
CA GLU A 70 -1.81 -12.70 22.45
C GLU A 70 -1.28 -11.27 22.62
N ALA A 71 -1.57 -10.33 21.71
CA ALA A 71 -1.29 -8.91 21.91
C ALA A 71 -1.96 -8.37 23.18
N LYS A 72 -3.21 -8.77 23.46
CA LYS A 72 -3.92 -8.42 24.69
C LYS A 72 -3.24 -8.99 25.94
N TRP A 73 -2.79 -10.25 25.90
CA TRP A 73 -2.03 -10.86 27.00
C TRP A 73 -0.69 -10.16 27.24
N ARG A 74 -0.07 -9.62 26.18
CA ARG A 74 1.19 -8.86 26.25
C ARG A 74 1.00 -7.36 26.51
N GLU A 75 -0.23 -6.92 26.79
CA GLU A 75 -0.60 -5.51 26.97
C GLU A 75 -0.14 -4.58 25.81
N MET A 76 -0.06 -5.14 24.60
CA MET A 76 0.42 -4.46 23.41
C MET A 76 -0.74 -3.98 22.53
N LYS A 77 -0.69 -2.73 22.09
CA LYS A 77 -1.60 -2.21 21.06
C LYS A 77 -1.14 -2.67 19.68
N LEU A 78 -1.96 -3.46 18.99
CA LEU A 78 -1.71 -3.93 17.63
C LEU A 78 -2.91 -3.55 16.74
N PRO A 79 -2.80 -2.48 15.91
CA PRO A 79 -3.93 -1.97 15.12
C PRO A 79 -4.16 -2.82 13.86
N ILE A 80 -4.61 -4.07 14.03
CA ILE A 80 -4.84 -5.00 12.92
C ILE A 80 -6.00 -4.52 12.05
N VAL A 81 -5.78 -4.46 10.74
CA VAL A 81 -6.80 -4.21 9.72
C VAL A 81 -6.83 -5.38 8.74
N PRO A 82 -8.00 -5.97 8.44
CA PRO A 82 -8.10 -7.02 7.44
C PRO A 82 -7.85 -6.46 6.03
N VAL A 83 -7.00 -7.12 5.26
CA VAL A 83 -6.78 -6.82 3.84
C VAL A 83 -7.53 -7.85 3.02
N ASN A 84 -8.68 -7.45 2.47
CA ASN A 84 -9.48 -8.29 1.60
C ASN A 84 -8.91 -8.27 0.18
N GLN A 85 -8.40 -9.40 -0.30
CA GLN A 85 -7.94 -9.50 -1.68
C GLN A 85 -9.05 -10.08 -2.55
N PRO A 86 -9.39 -9.46 -3.70
CA PRO A 86 -10.40 -9.99 -4.61
C PRO A 86 -9.99 -11.36 -5.14
N THR A 87 -10.81 -12.38 -4.92
CA THR A 87 -10.55 -13.76 -5.34
C THR A 87 -10.60 -13.97 -6.86
N LYS A 88 -11.29 -13.08 -7.59
CA LYS A 88 -11.48 -13.17 -9.06
C LYS A 88 -10.41 -12.43 -9.87
N GLN A 89 -9.61 -11.58 -9.24
CA GLN A 89 -8.57 -10.81 -9.93
C GLN A 89 -7.24 -11.56 -9.90
N MET A 90 -6.55 -11.64 -11.03
CA MET A 90 -5.21 -12.23 -11.05
C MET A 90 -4.26 -11.42 -10.16
N LYS A 91 -3.55 -12.10 -9.25
CA LYS A 91 -2.62 -11.49 -8.28
C LYS A 91 -1.66 -10.50 -8.94
N ASP A 92 -1.11 -10.85 -10.10
CA ASP A 92 -0.16 -10.00 -10.81
C ASP A 92 -0.79 -8.68 -11.28
N PHE A 93 -2.04 -8.74 -11.74
CA PHE A 93 -2.79 -7.56 -12.15
C PHE A 93 -3.08 -6.65 -10.95
N ARG A 94 -3.49 -7.23 -9.81
CA ARG A 94 -3.76 -6.51 -8.55
C ARG A 94 -2.51 -5.75 -8.06
N ILE A 95 -1.37 -6.44 -8.01
CA ILE A 95 -0.10 -5.84 -7.58
C ILE A 95 0.27 -4.70 -8.53
N ARG A 96 0.18 -4.94 -9.85
CA ARG A 96 0.49 -3.94 -10.87
C ARG A 96 -0.41 -2.71 -10.76
N SER A 97 -1.72 -2.88 -10.59
CA SER A 97 -2.65 -1.75 -10.54
C SER A 97 -2.42 -0.82 -9.34
N ILE A 98 -1.84 -1.35 -8.25
CA ILE A 98 -1.49 -0.55 -7.07
C ILE A 98 -0.11 0.09 -7.22
N LEU A 99 0.88 -0.67 -7.72
CA LEU A 99 2.27 -0.20 -7.78
C LEU A 99 2.56 0.72 -8.97
N GLN A 100 1.94 0.49 -10.12
CA GLN A 100 2.27 1.24 -11.33
C GLN A 100 2.01 2.76 -11.19
N PRO A 101 0.89 3.23 -10.60
CA PRO A 101 0.67 4.66 -10.40
C PRO A 101 1.73 5.30 -9.49
N VAL A 102 2.05 4.67 -8.35
CA VAL A 102 3.02 5.23 -7.39
C VAL A 102 4.44 5.23 -7.94
N MET A 103 4.80 4.22 -8.74
CA MET A 103 6.12 4.14 -9.38
C MET A 103 6.24 5.12 -10.55
N ALA A 104 5.21 5.22 -11.40
CA ALA A 104 5.21 6.13 -12.53
C ALA A 104 5.30 7.61 -12.10
N GLN A 105 4.69 7.94 -10.95
CA GLN A 105 4.76 9.27 -10.35
C GLN A 105 6.05 9.51 -9.53
N GLY A 106 6.97 8.52 -9.46
CA GLY A 106 8.21 8.65 -8.69
C GLY A 106 8.00 8.75 -7.17
N ARG A 107 6.87 8.28 -6.64
CA ARG A 107 6.52 8.41 -5.22
C ARG A 107 7.01 7.28 -4.34
N LEU A 108 7.51 6.18 -4.91
CA LEU A 108 7.98 5.02 -4.15
C LEU A 108 9.50 5.06 -3.97
N PHE A 109 9.94 5.11 -2.71
CA PHE A 109 11.34 5.15 -2.30
C PHE A 109 11.70 3.87 -1.54
N ILE A 110 12.59 3.07 -2.13
CA ILE A 110 13.17 1.88 -1.51
C ILE A 110 14.64 2.20 -1.20
N PRO A 111 15.09 2.11 0.06
CA PRO A 111 16.50 2.39 0.38
C PRO A 111 17.45 1.48 -0.39
N ASP A 112 18.58 2.04 -0.85
CA ASP A 112 19.65 1.27 -1.46
C ASP A 112 20.57 0.69 -0.37
N SER A 113 20.06 -0.28 0.36
CA SER A 113 20.83 -1.03 1.35
C SER A 113 20.61 -2.55 1.19
N PRO A 114 21.52 -3.38 1.72
CA PRO A 114 21.44 -4.84 1.58
C PRO A 114 20.12 -5.43 2.10
N GLU A 115 19.54 -4.83 3.14
CA GLU A 115 18.29 -5.29 3.76
C GLU A 115 17.08 -5.21 2.81
N PHE A 116 17.12 -4.32 1.81
CA PHE A 116 16.05 -4.17 0.82
C PHE A 116 16.39 -4.81 -0.53
N TYR A 117 17.52 -5.51 -0.65
CA TYR A 117 17.97 -6.10 -1.90
C TYR A 117 16.94 -7.05 -2.50
N GLU A 118 16.36 -7.97 -1.71
CA GLU A 118 15.35 -8.91 -2.20
C GLU A 118 14.07 -8.20 -2.69
N LEU A 119 13.64 -7.15 -1.98
CA LEU A 119 12.47 -6.36 -2.40
C LEU A 119 12.75 -5.66 -3.72
N ARG A 120 13.92 -5.04 -3.88
CA ARG A 120 14.31 -4.37 -5.14
C ARG A 120 14.37 -5.35 -6.30
N LEU A 121 14.93 -6.54 -6.08
CA LEU A 121 14.94 -7.60 -7.09
C LEU A 121 13.53 -8.03 -7.51
N GLU A 122 12.62 -8.25 -6.54
CA GLU A 122 11.23 -8.58 -6.85
C GLU A 122 10.55 -7.45 -7.62
N VAL A 123 10.74 -6.19 -7.22
CA VAL A 123 10.16 -5.01 -7.91
C VAL A 123 10.67 -4.88 -9.34
N GLN A 124 11.98 -5.03 -9.57
CA GLN A 124 12.58 -4.93 -10.91
C GLN A 124 12.20 -6.09 -11.83
N SER A 125 12.08 -7.30 -11.27
CA SER A 125 11.85 -8.52 -12.05
C SER A 125 10.37 -8.87 -12.19
N PHE A 126 9.47 -8.11 -11.59
CA PHE A 126 8.03 -8.39 -11.64
C PHE A 126 7.47 -8.16 -13.05
N PRO A 127 6.62 -9.06 -13.60
CA PRO A 127 5.98 -10.22 -12.95
C PRO A 127 6.70 -11.56 -13.17
N LEU A 128 7.94 -11.55 -13.68
CA LEU A 128 8.70 -12.73 -14.08
C LEU A 128 9.47 -13.39 -12.92
N SER A 129 9.53 -12.75 -11.76
CA SER A 129 10.23 -13.24 -10.57
C SER A 129 9.65 -14.58 -10.06
N ALA A 130 10.54 -15.45 -9.56
CA ALA A 130 10.15 -16.74 -8.97
C ALA A 130 9.37 -16.57 -7.65
N THR A 131 9.58 -15.46 -6.95
CA THR A 131 8.86 -15.07 -5.73
C THR A 131 8.21 -13.71 -5.93
N LYS A 132 7.04 -13.52 -5.30
CA LYS A 132 6.23 -12.30 -5.40
C LYS A 132 5.65 -11.92 -4.03
N ASP A 133 6.26 -12.39 -2.95
CA ASP A 133 5.70 -12.28 -1.61
C ASP A 133 5.96 -10.88 -1.03
N LEU A 134 7.16 -10.32 -1.26
CA LEU A 134 7.52 -8.98 -0.78
C LEU A 134 6.80 -7.90 -1.57
N ILE A 135 6.75 -8.03 -2.89
CA ILE A 135 6.05 -7.04 -3.74
C ILE A 135 4.53 -7.05 -3.51
N ASP A 136 3.94 -8.20 -3.20
CA ASP A 136 2.52 -8.30 -2.82
C ASP A 136 2.25 -7.67 -1.45
N ALA A 137 3.13 -7.91 -0.46
CA ALA A 137 3.06 -7.26 0.84
C ALA A 137 3.21 -5.75 0.72
N LEU A 138 4.11 -5.26 -0.14
CA LEU A 138 4.27 -3.83 -0.44
C LEU A 138 3.00 -3.24 -1.05
N ALA A 139 2.43 -3.88 -2.08
CA ALA A 139 1.18 -3.43 -2.69
C ALA A 139 0.04 -3.39 -1.66
N SER A 140 -0.06 -4.41 -0.80
CA SER A 140 -1.05 -4.45 0.28
C SER A 140 -0.84 -3.30 1.27
N ALA A 141 0.40 -3.02 1.66
CA ALA A 141 0.71 -1.90 2.55
C ALA A 141 0.33 -0.54 1.93
N ILE A 142 0.59 -0.35 0.63
CA ILE A 142 0.23 0.86 -0.11
C ILE A 142 -1.29 1.02 -0.19
N SER A 143 -2.05 -0.06 -0.40
CA SER A 143 -3.52 0.01 -0.43
C SER A 143 -4.15 0.41 0.91
N LEU A 144 -3.43 0.26 2.02
CA LEU A 144 -3.87 0.70 3.35
C LEU A 144 -3.57 2.17 3.61
N VAL A 145 -2.75 2.80 2.77
CA VAL A 145 -2.50 4.24 2.88
C VAL A 145 -3.80 4.94 2.50
N PRO A 146 -4.38 5.76 3.40
CA PRO A 146 -5.58 6.52 3.07
C PRO A 146 -5.32 7.35 1.83
N ALA A 147 -6.23 7.29 0.86
CA ALA A 147 -6.24 8.26 -0.22
C ALA A 147 -6.27 9.65 0.42
N GLN A 148 -5.25 10.47 0.17
CA GLN A 148 -5.40 11.87 0.51
C GLN A 148 -6.57 12.37 -0.35
N ALA A 149 -7.63 12.86 0.31
CA ALA A 149 -8.67 13.59 -0.38
C ALA A 149 -7.97 14.64 -1.22
N THR A 150 -8.12 14.58 -2.56
CA THR A 150 -7.66 15.51 -3.61
C THR A 150 -6.64 16.49 -3.07
N SER A 151 -5.37 16.29 -3.41
CA SER A 151 -4.23 16.98 -2.78
C SER A 151 -4.54 18.47 -2.68
N LYS A 152 -4.08 19.14 -1.62
CA LYS A 152 -4.32 20.59 -1.46
C LYS A 152 -4.00 21.36 -2.76
N GLN A 153 -2.97 20.88 -3.48
CA GLN A 153 -2.58 21.30 -4.82
C GLN A 153 -3.69 21.13 -5.86
N ASP A 154 -4.30 19.95 -5.98
CA ASP A 154 -5.40 19.68 -6.92
C ASP A 154 -6.62 20.54 -6.61
N ARG A 155 -6.91 20.80 -5.33
CA ARG A 155 -7.99 21.71 -4.93
C ARG A 155 -7.68 23.16 -5.30
N GLU A 156 -6.45 23.60 -5.05
CA GLU A 156 -5.97 24.93 -5.44
C GLU A 156 -6.02 25.10 -6.96
N GLU A 157 -5.56 24.14 -7.75
CA GLU A 157 -5.65 24.16 -9.22
C GLU A 157 -7.10 24.18 -9.73
N ILE A 158 -8.00 23.43 -9.11
CA ILE A 158 -9.44 23.45 -9.46
C ILE A 158 -10.06 24.80 -9.13
N GLU A 159 -9.71 25.39 -7.98
CA GLU A 159 -10.18 26.71 -7.59
C GLU A 159 -9.63 27.82 -8.49
N GLU A 160 -8.35 27.76 -8.86
CA GLU A 160 -7.71 28.69 -9.79
C GLU A 160 -8.33 28.60 -11.19
N LEU A 161 -8.53 27.39 -11.71
CA LEU A 161 -9.21 27.18 -13.00
C LEU A 161 -10.64 27.72 -12.96
N ALA A 162 -11.38 27.47 -11.88
CA ALA A 162 -12.73 27.99 -11.71
C ALA A 162 -12.73 29.53 -11.64
N ALA A 163 -11.77 30.14 -10.94
CA ALA A 163 -11.62 31.58 -10.86
C ALA A 163 -11.30 32.20 -12.23
N TYR A 164 -10.36 31.60 -12.98
CA TYR A 164 -10.01 32.03 -14.33
C TYR A 164 -11.20 31.98 -15.28
N LEU A 165 -11.96 30.88 -15.29
CA LEU A 165 -13.11 30.73 -16.18
C LEU A 165 -14.26 31.67 -15.83
N ARG A 166 -14.46 31.98 -14.54
CA ARG A 166 -15.41 33.03 -14.13
C ARG A 166 -14.95 34.40 -14.61
N ALA A 167 -13.66 34.71 -14.47
CA ALA A 167 -13.09 35.99 -14.88
C ALA A 167 -13.12 36.18 -16.41
N SER A 168 -13.02 35.11 -17.19
CA SER A 168 -13.14 35.14 -18.66
C SER A 168 -14.58 35.24 -19.17
N GLY A 169 -15.57 35.23 -18.26
CA GLY A 169 -16.99 35.32 -18.61
C GLY A 169 -17.59 34.00 -19.10
N ALA A 170 -16.94 32.87 -18.83
CA ALA A 170 -17.48 31.56 -19.21
C ALA A 170 -18.82 31.29 -18.48
N PRO A 171 -19.80 30.70 -19.16
CA PRO A 171 -21.09 30.42 -18.55
C PRO A 171 -20.99 29.31 -17.49
N PRO A 172 -21.81 29.33 -16.41
CA PRO A 172 -21.68 28.41 -15.27
C PRO A 172 -21.64 26.92 -15.66
N TRP A 173 -22.48 26.50 -16.60
CA TRP A 173 -22.53 25.12 -17.09
C TRP A 173 -21.21 24.65 -17.70
N TYR A 174 -20.46 25.54 -18.36
CA TYR A 174 -19.17 25.24 -18.97
C TYR A 174 -18.08 25.08 -17.91
N ILE A 175 -18.12 25.92 -16.88
CA ILE A 175 -17.22 25.84 -15.73
C ILE A 175 -17.41 24.52 -15.00
N GLU A 176 -18.66 24.15 -14.70
CA GLU A 176 -19.01 22.88 -14.07
C GLU A 176 -18.55 21.67 -14.90
N GLN A 177 -18.79 21.71 -16.21
CA GLN A 177 -18.35 20.65 -17.12
C GLN A 177 -16.82 20.52 -17.14
N ARG A 178 -16.09 21.64 -17.12
CA ARG A 178 -14.64 21.66 -17.15
C ARG A 178 -14.02 21.17 -15.84
N ILE A 179 -14.56 21.59 -14.69
CA ILE A 179 -14.16 21.07 -13.37
C ILE A 179 -14.40 19.56 -13.29
N ALA A 180 -15.58 19.10 -13.73
CA ALA A 180 -15.91 17.68 -13.76
C ALA A 180 -15.03 16.86 -14.72
N GLN A 181 -14.49 17.48 -15.77
CA GLN A 181 -13.51 16.84 -16.64
C GLN A 181 -12.16 16.71 -15.97
N VAL A 182 -11.64 17.78 -15.35
CA VAL A 182 -10.36 17.75 -14.63
C VAL A 182 -10.39 16.74 -13.48
N LEU A 183 -11.49 16.70 -12.72
CA LEU A 183 -11.70 15.70 -11.66
C LEU A 183 -11.71 14.26 -12.20
N ARG A 184 -12.24 14.03 -13.41
CA ARG A 184 -12.22 12.71 -14.06
C ARG A 184 -10.83 12.35 -14.57
N GLU A 185 -10.09 13.31 -15.11
CA GLU A 185 -8.71 13.14 -15.58
C GLU A 185 -7.76 12.87 -14.39
N ALA A 186 -7.96 13.52 -13.25
CA ALA A 186 -7.20 13.27 -12.03
C ALA A 186 -7.52 11.93 -11.35
N ALA A 187 -8.67 11.31 -11.68
CA ALA A 187 -9.11 10.04 -11.12
C ALA A 187 -8.80 8.82 -12.03
N ALA A 188 -8.27 9.04 -13.24
CA ALA A 188 -7.94 8.02 -14.23
C ALA A 188 -6.45 7.63 -14.16
#